data_AF-A0A009MG45-F1
#
_entry.id   AF-A0A009MG45-F1
#
_cell.length_a   1.000
_cell.length_b   1.000
_cell.length_c   1.000
_cell.angle_alpha   90.00
_cell.angle_beta   90.00
_cell.angle_gamma   90.00
#
_symmetry.space_group_name_H-M   'P 1'
#
loop_
_entity.id
_entity.type
_entity.pdbx_description
1 polymer ?
#
loop_
_entity_poly.entity_id
_entity_poly.type
_entity_poly.pdbx_seq_one_letter_code
_entity_poly.pdbx_strand_id
1 'polypeptide(L)'
;MNLNDVLNQLLLSKDLIDLELYDKALDQINDHLLLNQKENREEVSNFLWKLKTIFQIKKGYIQTFSLIKNKEYLDAWALLAELETDIVFLEKNIDDNFSKIYKVFFYKKMIENWQSLFPYKIFFSMGFTVKYYLCSICSEVVKPRNRCKHKKGMLYNGELCFHIGGEIEEIKEISIVKTPMQKICIPHIDYDYSIVDYVSERLQHPFDGWEPFKSKITLNRSEFNHLSEGAICPCQEEMVLFKDCCFNKDKIEIPHLDIIFEKNFSPELENEIIKIGSKVLTGTI
;
A
#
# COMPACT_ATOMS: atom_id res chain seq x y z
N MET A 1 25.33 22.06 9.49
CA MET A 1 24.13 21.87 8.65
C MET A 1 22.93 22.15 9.54
N ASN A 2 22.02 23.04 9.15
CA ASN A 2 20.82 23.33 9.95
C ASN A 2 19.96 22.05 10.03
N LEU A 3 19.24 21.81 11.12
CA LEU A 3 18.33 20.65 11.26
C LEU A 3 17.38 20.56 10.06
N ASN A 4 16.86 21.70 9.58
CA ASN A 4 16.02 21.76 8.40
C ASN A 4 16.75 21.30 7.11
N ASP A 5 18.04 21.56 6.98
CA ASP A 5 18.83 21.11 5.81
C ASP A 5 19.03 19.59 5.85
N VAL A 6 19.31 19.02 7.02
CA VAL A 6 19.43 17.57 7.23
C VAL A 6 18.10 16.88 6.92
N LEU A 7 17.00 17.42 7.45
CA LEU A 7 15.68 16.83 7.26
C LEU A 7 15.24 16.89 5.79
N ASN A 8 15.46 18.02 5.13
CA ASN A 8 15.17 18.15 3.70
C ASN A 8 16.08 17.24 2.86
N GLN A 9 17.36 17.10 3.20
CA GLN A 9 18.25 16.18 2.51
C GLN A 9 17.78 14.73 2.63
N LEU A 10 17.39 14.30 3.84
CA LEU A 10 16.85 12.96 4.07
C LEU A 10 15.54 12.74 3.32
N LEU A 11 14.61 13.69 3.29
CA LEU A 11 13.34 13.51 2.55
C LEU A 11 13.50 13.54 1.04
N LEU A 12 14.37 14.40 0.52
CA LEU A 12 14.44 14.69 -0.92
C LEU A 12 15.47 13.83 -1.67
N SER A 13 16.49 13.30 -0.98
CA SER A 13 17.50 12.43 -1.58
C SER A 13 16.93 11.04 -1.90
N LYS A 14 17.25 10.49 -3.07
CA LYS A 14 16.96 9.08 -3.38
C LYS A 14 18.06 8.14 -2.84
N ASP A 15 19.26 8.64 -2.59
CA ASP A 15 20.42 7.79 -2.26
C ASP A 15 20.55 7.48 -0.76
N LEU A 16 19.84 8.23 0.09
CA LEU A 16 19.86 8.05 1.54
C LEU A 16 18.81 7.04 1.99
N ILE A 17 19.24 5.80 2.18
CA ILE A 17 18.40 4.66 2.60
C ILE A 17 18.76 4.10 3.99
N ASP A 18 19.70 4.72 4.70
CA ASP A 18 20.11 4.29 6.05
C ASP A 18 19.01 4.54 7.08
N LEU A 19 18.35 3.46 7.50
CA LEU A 19 17.23 3.48 8.42
C LEU A 19 17.57 4.07 9.80
N GLU A 20 18.82 3.95 10.28
CA GLU A 20 19.23 4.52 11.56
C GLU A 20 19.23 6.06 11.51
N LEU A 21 19.58 6.64 10.36
CA LEU A 21 19.48 8.09 10.17
C LEU A 21 18.04 8.57 10.19
N TYR A 22 17.11 7.78 9.61
CA TYR A 22 15.68 8.08 9.69
C TYR A 22 15.15 8.00 11.11
N ASP A 23 15.59 7.00 11.90
CA ASP A 23 15.20 6.88 13.31
C ASP A 23 15.64 8.08 14.14
N LYS A 24 16.92 8.47 14.03
CA LYS A 24 17.44 9.67 14.71
C LYS A 24 16.68 10.95 14.31
N ALA A 25 16.34 11.09 13.03
CA ALA A 25 15.57 12.24 12.54
C ALA A 25 14.13 12.23 13.08
N LEU A 26 13.48 11.07 13.13
CA LEU A 26 12.14 10.92 13.69
C LEU A 26 12.10 11.23 15.19
N ASP A 27 13.09 10.79 15.95
CA ASP A 27 13.22 11.12 17.38
C ASP A 27 13.34 12.63 17.60
N GLN A 28 14.19 13.30 16.81
CA GLN A 28 14.32 14.76 16.87
C GLN A 28 13.00 15.48 16.52
N ILE A 29 12.30 15.06 15.47
CA ILE A 29 11.00 15.63 15.11
C ILE A 29 9.99 15.41 16.24
N ASN A 30 9.98 14.23 16.86
CA ASN A 30 9.09 13.92 17.99
C ASN A 30 9.36 14.82 19.19
N ASP A 31 10.62 15.01 19.57
CA ASP A 31 10.99 15.89 20.69
C ASP A 31 10.51 17.33 20.45
N HIS A 32 10.74 17.85 19.22
CA HIS A 32 10.26 19.16 18.84
C HIS A 32 8.73 19.25 18.81
N LEU A 33 8.04 18.20 18.33
CA LEU A 33 6.59 18.13 18.31
C LEU A 33 6.03 18.23 19.74
N LEU A 34 6.52 17.38 20.65
CA LEU A 34 6.08 17.36 22.05
C LEU A 34 6.33 18.69 22.76
N LEU A 35 7.44 19.37 22.48
CA LEU A 35 7.73 20.69 23.02
C LEU A 35 6.70 21.73 22.53
N ASN A 36 6.45 21.79 21.22
CA ASN A 36 5.52 22.77 20.64
C ASN A 36 4.06 22.50 21.06
N GLN A 37 3.69 21.22 21.25
CA GLN A 37 2.38 20.83 21.76
C GLN A 37 2.13 21.37 23.16
N LYS A 38 3.11 21.23 24.07
CA LYS A 38 3.03 21.77 25.45
C LYS A 38 2.87 23.28 25.47
N GLU A 39 3.48 23.98 24.50
CA GLU A 39 3.36 25.42 24.33
C GLU A 39 2.12 25.86 23.54
N ASN A 40 1.25 24.92 23.15
CA ASN A 40 0.06 25.16 22.32
C ASN A 40 0.36 25.90 21.00
N ARG A 41 1.53 25.66 20.40
CA ARG A 41 1.92 26.22 19.11
C ARG A 41 1.33 25.39 17.97
N GLU A 42 0.00 25.45 17.82
CA GLU A 42 -0.76 24.54 16.96
C GLU A 42 -0.27 24.47 15.51
N GLU A 43 0.01 25.61 14.87
CA GLU A 43 0.49 25.64 13.48
C GLU A 43 1.81 24.87 13.33
N VAL A 44 2.74 25.06 14.27
CA VAL A 44 4.05 24.40 14.27
C VAL A 44 3.90 22.92 14.59
N SER A 45 3.09 22.56 15.58
CA SER A 45 2.80 21.16 15.92
C SER A 45 2.16 20.42 14.75
N ASN A 46 1.19 21.04 14.07
CA ASN A 46 0.54 20.47 12.89
C ASN A 46 1.54 20.29 11.74
N PHE A 47 2.45 21.24 11.53
CA PHE A 47 3.51 21.11 10.52
C PHE A 47 4.50 19.99 10.86
N LEU A 48 4.94 19.90 12.12
CA LEU A 48 5.84 18.84 12.58
C LEU A 48 5.20 17.45 12.48
N TRP A 49 3.90 17.32 12.75
CA TRP A 49 3.17 16.08 12.48
C TRP A 49 3.23 15.70 10.99
N LYS A 50 2.97 16.65 10.08
CA LYS A 50 3.03 16.37 8.62
C LYS A 50 4.42 15.91 8.19
N LEU A 51 5.46 16.58 8.69
CA LEU A 51 6.86 16.19 8.46
C LEU A 51 7.16 14.80 9.00
N LYS A 52 6.78 14.52 10.25
CA LYS A 52 6.94 13.20 10.86
C LYS A 52 6.29 12.12 9.99
N THR A 53 5.03 12.31 9.60
CA THR A 53 4.26 11.33 8.83
C THR A 53 4.93 11.05 7.47
N ILE A 54 5.38 12.07 6.74
CA ILE A 54 6.07 11.83 5.45
C ILE A 54 7.44 11.18 5.62
N PHE A 55 8.14 11.44 6.74
CA PHE A 55 9.35 10.72 7.10
C PHE A 55 9.07 9.24 7.39
N GLN A 56 8.01 8.94 8.14
CA GLN A 56 7.57 7.57 8.43
C GLN A 56 7.19 6.84 7.14
N ILE A 57 6.46 7.49 6.23
CA ILE A 57 6.11 6.94 4.92
C ILE A 57 7.36 6.58 4.12
N LYS A 58 8.32 7.50 4.03
CA LYS A 58 9.56 7.25 3.29
C LYS A 58 10.37 6.12 3.90
N LYS A 59 10.56 6.13 5.23
CA LYS A 59 11.28 5.08 5.96
C LYS A 59 10.60 3.71 5.76
N GLY A 60 9.29 3.64 5.97
CA GLY A 60 8.51 2.42 5.80
C GLY A 60 8.54 1.91 4.36
N TYR A 61 8.58 2.80 3.37
CA TYR A 61 8.73 2.40 1.97
C TYR A 61 10.10 1.73 1.71
N ILE A 62 11.18 2.28 2.24
CA ILE A 62 12.53 1.68 2.16
C ILE A 62 12.56 0.32 2.88
N GLN A 63 11.95 0.24 4.06
CA GLN A 63 11.81 -1.01 4.82
C GLN A 63 11.02 -2.07 4.05
N THR A 64 9.90 -1.68 3.43
CA THR A 64 9.08 -2.56 2.59
C THR A 64 9.91 -3.19 1.48
N PHE A 65 10.72 -2.39 0.78
CA PHE A 65 11.60 -2.91 -0.27
C PHE A 65 12.57 -3.97 0.26
N SER A 66 13.13 -3.75 1.46
CA SER A 66 14.04 -4.70 2.11
C SER A 66 13.32 -6.00 2.50
N LEU A 67 12.12 -5.90 3.08
CA LEU A 67 11.29 -7.06 3.42
C LEU A 67 10.93 -7.89 2.18
N ILE A 68 10.57 -7.23 1.07
CA ILE A 68 10.27 -7.91 -0.19
C ILE A 68 11.52 -8.62 -0.73
N LYS A 69 12.68 -7.96 -0.74
CA LYS A 69 13.96 -8.57 -1.14
C LYS A 69 14.34 -9.80 -0.29
N ASN A 70 13.95 -9.79 0.98
CA ASN A 70 14.17 -10.90 1.91
C ASN A 70 13.06 -11.96 1.88
N LYS A 71 12.04 -11.81 1.02
CA LYS A 71 10.87 -12.70 0.93
C LYS A 71 9.99 -12.71 2.19
N GLU A 72 10.04 -11.64 2.98
CA GLU A 72 9.21 -11.41 4.17
C GLU A 72 7.85 -10.78 3.75
N TYR A 73 7.07 -11.52 2.96
CA TYR A 73 5.90 -10.97 2.24
C TYR A 73 4.75 -10.49 3.14
N LEU A 74 4.52 -11.18 4.26
CA LEU A 74 3.44 -10.82 5.19
C LEU A 74 3.74 -9.49 5.88
N ASP A 75 4.98 -9.32 6.34
CA ASP A 75 5.44 -8.09 7.00
C ASP A 75 5.49 -6.93 6.00
N ALA A 76 5.96 -7.18 4.77
CA ALA A 76 5.91 -6.19 3.70
C ALA A 76 4.48 -5.73 3.39
N TRP A 77 3.53 -6.66 3.32
CA TRP A 77 2.12 -6.32 3.09
C TRP A 77 1.49 -5.54 4.24
N ALA A 78 1.77 -5.94 5.48
CA ALA A 78 1.28 -5.24 6.66
C ALA A 78 1.78 -3.78 6.66
N LEU A 79 3.07 -3.58 6.41
CA LEU A 79 3.66 -2.25 6.33
C LEU A 79 3.06 -1.43 5.18
N LEU A 80 2.88 -2.00 3.98
CA LEU A 80 2.20 -1.32 2.86
C LEU A 80 0.79 -0.84 3.23
N ALA A 81 0.02 -1.65 3.97
CA ALA A 81 -1.34 -1.29 4.40
C ALA A 81 -1.34 -0.16 5.45
N GLU A 82 -0.35 -0.13 6.34
CA GLU A 82 -0.14 0.97 7.29
C GLU A 82 0.23 2.26 6.55
N LEU A 83 1.18 2.19 5.62
CA LEU A 83 1.63 3.36 4.85
C LEU A 83 0.52 3.97 3.99
N GLU A 84 -0.34 3.15 3.39
CA GLU A 84 -1.53 3.63 2.68
C GLU A 84 -2.44 4.44 3.61
N THR A 85 -2.64 3.96 4.84
CA THR A 85 -3.44 4.64 5.86
C THR A 85 -2.82 5.99 6.25
N ASP A 86 -1.50 6.02 6.46
CA ASP A 86 -0.75 7.23 6.77
C ASP A 86 -0.85 8.27 5.64
N ILE A 87 -0.75 7.82 4.38
CA ILE A 87 -0.94 8.69 3.20
C ILE A 87 -2.34 9.29 3.18
N VAL A 88 -3.39 8.49 3.41
CA VAL A 88 -4.77 8.98 3.44
C VAL A 88 -4.97 10.06 4.51
N PHE A 89 -4.36 9.91 5.69
CA PHE A 89 -4.43 10.95 6.72
C PHE A 89 -3.56 12.16 6.40
N LEU A 90 -2.38 11.96 5.81
CA LEU A 90 -1.52 13.05 5.38
C LEU A 90 -2.21 13.90 4.30
N GLU A 91 -2.77 13.28 3.25
CA GLU A 91 -3.48 13.95 2.14
C GLU A 91 -4.63 14.83 2.63
N LYS A 92 -5.33 14.45 3.70
CA LYS A 92 -6.41 15.26 4.29
C LYS A 92 -5.92 16.54 4.99
N ASN A 93 -4.64 16.62 5.32
CA ASN A 93 -4.07 17.67 6.18
C ASN A 93 -2.96 18.47 5.50
N ILE A 94 -2.69 18.24 4.22
CA ILE A 94 -1.68 18.96 3.44
C ILE A 94 -2.33 19.75 2.30
N ASP A 95 -1.60 20.72 1.78
CA ASP A 95 -1.92 21.40 0.53
C ASP A 95 -1.13 20.80 -0.65
N ASP A 96 -1.44 21.25 -1.85
CA ASP A 96 -0.76 20.83 -3.09
C ASP A 96 0.74 21.14 -3.06
N ASN A 97 1.16 22.21 -2.37
CA ASN A 97 2.56 22.61 -2.33
C ASN A 97 3.38 21.61 -1.51
N PHE A 98 2.92 21.26 -0.30
CA PHE A 98 3.53 20.24 0.53
C PHE A 98 3.58 18.89 -0.20
N SER A 99 2.46 18.50 -0.83
CA SER A 99 2.37 17.25 -1.60
C SER A 99 3.43 17.17 -2.70
N LYS A 100 3.63 18.27 -3.45
CA LYS A 100 4.64 18.36 -4.53
C LYS A 100 6.07 18.34 -3.98
N ILE A 101 6.36 19.17 -2.97
CA ILE A 101 7.71 19.29 -2.40
C ILE A 101 8.19 17.93 -1.87
N TYR A 102 7.36 17.26 -1.09
CA TYR A 102 7.73 15.99 -0.44
C TYR A 102 7.29 14.74 -1.22
N LYS A 103 6.83 14.93 -2.47
CA LYS A 103 6.51 13.85 -3.42
C LYS A 103 5.50 12.83 -2.86
N VAL A 104 4.47 13.27 -2.15
CA VAL A 104 3.47 12.38 -1.53
C VAL A 104 2.80 11.47 -2.58
N PHE A 105 2.48 12.03 -3.76
CA PHE A 105 1.91 11.28 -4.87
C PHE A 105 2.81 10.13 -5.36
N PHE A 106 4.14 10.30 -5.33
CA PHE A 106 5.07 9.23 -5.69
C PHE A 106 4.91 8.04 -4.75
N TYR A 107 4.95 8.26 -3.43
CA TYR A 107 4.81 7.16 -2.46
C TYR A 107 3.47 6.47 -2.57
N LYS A 108 2.39 7.23 -2.75
CA LYS A 108 1.04 6.68 -2.97
C LYS A 108 1.02 5.73 -4.16
N LYS A 109 1.52 6.18 -5.31
CA LYS A 109 1.60 5.37 -6.53
C LYS A 109 2.46 4.12 -6.31
N MET A 110 3.62 4.24 -5.67
CA MET A 110 4.51 3.09 -5.44
C MET A 110 3.88 2.05 -4.49
N ILE A 111 3.19 2.49 -3.44
CA ILE A 111 2.48 1.60 -2.51
C ILE A 111 1.34 0.89 -3.23
N GLU A 112 0.53 1.60 -4.01
CA GLU A 112 -0.54 1.02 -4.83
C GLU A 112 0.01 0.00 -5.84
N ASN A 113 1.12 0.33 -6.51
CA ASN A 113 1.80 -0.56 -7.44
C ASN A 113 2.23 -1.85 -6.75
N TRP A 114 2.96 -1.76 -5.62
CA TRP A 114 3.36 -2.95 -4.86
C TRP A 114 2.15 -3.76 -4.42
N GLN A 115 1.16 -3.13 -3.78
CA GLN A 115 -0.04 -3.83 -3.32
C GLN A 115 -0.77 -4.55 -4.46
N SER A 116 -0.74 -4.02 -5.68
CA SER A 116 -1.38 -4.64 -6.85
C SER A 116 -0.76 -5.97 -7.28
N LEU A 117 0.53 -6.18 -6.98
CA LEU A 117 1.27 -7.40 -7.30
C LEU A 117 0.96 -8.53 -6.32
N PHE A 118 0.60 -8.20 -5.07
CA PHE A 118 0.33 -9.20 -4.06
C PHE A 118 -0.90 -10.07 -4.42
N PRO A 119 -0.84 -11.38 -4.11
CA PRO A 119 -1.86 -12.34 -4.51
C PRO A 119 -3.13 -12.28 -3.66
N TYR A 120 -3.23 -11.39 -2.68
CA TYR A 120 -4.41 -11.27 -1.81
C TYR A 120 -5.60 -10.71 -2.60
N LYS A 121 -6.71 -11.47 -2.60
CA LYS A 121 -7.98 -11.11 -3.26
C LYS A 121 -9.20 -11.24 -2.36
N ILE A 122 -9.03 -11.87 -1.19
CA ILE A 122 -10.06 -12.08 -0.19
C ILE A 122 -9.48 -11.73 1.18
N PHE A 123 -10.32 -11.14 2.02
CA PHE A 123 -9.96 -10.64 3.34
C PHE A 123 -11.10 -10.91 4.31
N PHE A 124 -10.79 -10.98 5.61
CA PHE A 124 -11.78 -11.03 6.67
C PHE A 124 -12.06 -9.63 7.20
N SER A 125 -13.33 -9.27 7.31
CA SER A 125 -13.77 -8.01 7.90
C SER A 125 -14.74 -8.30 9.04
N MET A 126 -14.50 -7.67 10.18
CA MET A 126 -15.36 -7.82 11.35
C MET A 126 -16.45 -6.75 11.38
N GLY A 127 -17.69 -7.17 11.62
CA GLY A 127 -18.81 -6.28 11.93
C GLY A 127 -19.10 -6.33 13.42
N PHE A 128 -19.01 -5.20 14.11
CA PHE A 128 -19.32 -5.08 15.54
C PHE A 128 -19.94 -3.72 15.86
N THR A 129 -20.62 -3.62 17.01
CA THR A 129 -21.11 -2.35 17.57
C THR A 129 -20.37 -2.02 18.86
N VAL A 130 -20.27 -0.72 19.13
CA VAL A 130 -19.68 -0.19 20.36
C VAL A 130 -20.69 0.71 21.06
N LYS A 131 -20.64 0.77 22.39
CA LYS A 131 -21.60 1.54 23.19
C LYS A 131 -21.55 3.04 22.92
N TYR A 132 -20.36 3.57 22.66
CA TYR A 132 -20.13 4.99 22.41
C TYR A 132 -18.82 5.21 21.65
N TYR A 133 -18.67 6.43 21.14
CA TYR A 133 -17.42 6.92 20.55
C TYR A 133 -16.95 8.16 21.30
N LEU A 134 -15.65 8.28 21.53
CA LEU A 134 -15.01 9.47 22.10
C LEU A 134 -14.16 10.17 21.05
N CYS A 135 -14.18 11.50 21.02
CA CYS A 135 -13.21 12.27 20.24
C CYS A 135 -11.83 12.18 20.90
N SER A 136 -10.79 11.80 20.15
CA SER A 136 -9.43 11.70 20.70
C SER A 136 -8.85 13.03 21.20
N ILE A 137 -9.33 14.16 20.69
CA ILE A 137 -8.79 15.50 21.02
C ILE A 137 -9.40 16.09 22.29
N CYS A 138 -10.71 15.90 22.50
CA CYS A 138 -11.44 16.55 23.60
C CYS A 138 -12.16 15.57 24.52
N SER A 139 -12.12 14.27 24.22
CA SER A 139 -12.81 13.21 24.96
C SER A 139 -14.34 13.36 25.04
N GLU A 140 -14.94 14.29 24.30
CA GLU A 140 -16.39 14.40 24.22
C GLU A 140 -17.01 13.18 23.53
N VAL A 141 -18.18 12.75 24.02
CA VAL A 141 -18.95 11.67 23.43
C VAL A 141 -19.49 12.11 22.07
N VAL A 142 -19.10 11.40 21.02
CA VAL A 142 -19.55 11.62 19.65
C VAL A 142 -20.91 10.96 19.45
N LYS A 143 -21.95 11.78 19.30
CA LYS A 143 -23.31 11.31 19.01
C LYS A 143 -23.66 11.58 17.54
N PRO A 144 -24.58 10.81 16.92
CA PRO A 144 -24.96 11.02 15.52
C PRO A 144 -25.39 12.46 15.19
N ARG A 145 -26.11 13.10 16.13
CA ARG A 145 -26.67 14.47 15.99
C ARG A 145 -25.92 15.55 16.79
N ASN A 146 -24.99 15.17 17.66
CA ASN A 146 -24.20 16.11 18.44
C ASN A 146 -22.74 15.67 18.45
N ARG A 147 -21.89 16.46 17.80
CA ARG A 147 -20.47 16.18 17.66
C ARG A 147 -19.70 17.37 18.19
N CYS A 148 -18.53 17.11 18.76
CA CYS A 148 -17.58 18.16 19.08
C CYS A 148 -17.16 18.92 17.79
N LYS A 149 -16.50 20.06 17.96
CA LYS A 149 -15.97 20.86 16.84
C LYS A 149 -14.86 20.17 16.02
N HIS A 150 -14.29 19.08 16.52
CA HIS A 150 -13.19 18.37 15.86
C HIS A 150 -13.71 17.43 14.77
N LYS A 151 -13.06 17.45 13.62
CA LYS A 151 -13.41 16.64 12.45
C LYS A 151 -12.48 15.43 12.38
N LYS A 152 -13.07 14.22 12.32
CA LYS A 152 -12.33 12.96 12.18
C LYS A 152 -11.35 13.01 11.00
N GLY A 153 -10.09 12.68 11.27
CA GLY A 153 -8.99 12.67 10.32
C GLY A 153 -8.33 14.03 10.09
N MET A 154 -8.71 15.08 10.82
CA MET A 154 -8.03 16.39 10.78
C MET A 154 -7.07 16.56 11.97
N LEU A 155 -6.03 17.38 11.78
CA LEU A 155 -5.05 17.71 12.81
C LEU A 155 -5.51 18.83 13.74
N TYR A 156 -5.18 18.66 15.02
CA TYR A 156 -5.35 19.65 16.08
C TYR A 156 -4.13 19.56 16.99
N ASN A 157 -3.37 20.65 17.09
CA ASN A 157 -2.11 20.74 17.84
C ASN A 157 -1.20 19.50 17.67
N GLY A 158 -0.94 19.09 16.43
CA GLY A 158 -0.06 17.97 16.11
C GLY A 158 -0.64 16.57 16.35
N GLU A 159 -1.94 16.46 16.60
CA GLU A 159 -2.63 15.18 16.80
C GLU A 159 -3.80 15.00 15.83
N LEU A 160 -3.98 13.78 15.32
CA LEU A 160 -5.14 13.44 14.50
C LEU A 160 -6.38 13.25 15.38
N CYS A 161 -7.49 13.85 14.96
CA CYS A 161 -8.79 13.54 15.55
C CYS A 161 -9.28 12.16 15.08
N PHE A 162 -9.39 11.23 16.00
CA PHE A 162 -10.06 9.95 15.83
C PHE A 162 -11.37 9.91 16.62
N HIS A 163 -12.27 9.01 16.21
CA HIS A 163 -13.39 8.60 17.04
C HIS A 163 -13.05 7.23 17.61
N ILE A 164 -12.63 7.21 18.86
CA ILE A 164 -12.21 6.00 19.56
C ILE A 164 -13.49 5.28 19.99
N GLY A 165 -13.70 4.07 19.47
CA GLY A 165 -14.79 3.21 19.93
C GLY A 165 -14.53 2.80 21.38
N GLY A 166 -15.53 2.95 22.24
CA GLY A 166 -15.48 2.45 23.61
C GLY A 166 -15.67 0.94 23.66
N GLU A 167 -16.31 0.47 24.72
CA GLU A 167 -16.62 -0.96 24.90
C GLU A 167 -17.36 -1.55 23.69
N ILE A 168 -16.86 -2.67 23.18
CA ILE A 168 -17.56 -3.52 22.21
C ILE A 168 -18.83 -4.02 22.90
N GLU A 169 -19.97 -3.71 22.29
CA GLU A 169 -21.28 -4.13 22.77
C GLU A 169 -21.63 -5.51 22.22
N GLU A 170 -21.41 -5.71 20.91
CA GLU A 170 -21.77 -6.94 20.21
C GLU A 170 -20.85 -7.15 19.00
N ILE A 171 -20.37 -8.38 18.82
CA ILE A 171 -19.75 -8.83 17.56
C ILE A 171 -20.86 -9.48 16.74
N LYS A 172 -21.13 -8.93 15.55
CA LYS A 172 -22.25 -9.33 14.70
C LYS A 172 -21.85 -10.36 13.65
N GLU A 173 -20.69 -10.16 13.03
CA GLU A 173 -20.24 -11.00 11.93
C GLU A 173 -18.74 -10.94 11.70
N ILE A 174 -18.24 -11.96 11.01
CA ILE A 174 -16.97 -11.95 10.30
C ILE A 174 -17.28 -12.31 8.85
N SER A 175 -17.03 -11.36 7.95
CA SER A 175 -17.40 -11.44 6.54
C SER A 175 -16.16 -11.62 5.67
N ILE A 176 -16.28 -12.45 4.63
CA ILE A 176 -15.26 -12.58 3.57
C ILE A 176 -15.53 -11.52 2.51
N VAL A 177 -14.58 -10.60 2.31
CA VAL A 177 -14.74 -9.45 1.43
C VAL A 177 -13.58 -9.32 0.44
N LYS A 178 -13.83 -8.68 -0.71
CA LYS A 178 -12.80 -8.32 -1.69
C LYS A 178 -12.14 -6.97 -1.40
N THR A 179 -12.86 -6.09 -0.70
CA THR A 179 -12.44 -4.72 -0.40
C THR A 179 -12.57 -4.49 1.12
N PRO A 180 -11.54 -4.79 1.91
CA PRO A 180 -11.60 -4.65 3.37
C PRO A 180 -11.31 -3.21 3.80
N MET A 181 -11.75 -2.85 5.01
CA MET A 181 -11.21 -1.68 5.70
C MET A 181 -9.80 -1.97 6.25
N GLN A 182 -9.55 -3.20 6.71
CA GLN A 182 -8.27 -3.66 7.23
C GLN A 182 -7.64 -4.66 6.27
N LYS A 183 -6.68 -4.22 5.46
CA LYS A 183 -6.03 -5.05 4.45
C LYS A 183 -5.15 -6.18 5.02
N ILE A 184 -4.80 -6.13 6.31
CA ILE A 184 -3.94 -7.13 6.96
C ILE A 184 -4.66 -8.43 7.33
N CYS A 185 -6.00 -8.44 7.33
CA CYS A 185 -6.79 -9.61 7.72
C CYS A 185 -6.95 -10.58 6.53
N ILE A 186 -5.87 -11.27 6.17
CA ILE A 186 -5.81 -12.21 5.06
C ILE A 186 -5.94 -13.67 5.53
N PRO A 187 -6.54 -14.58 4.73
CA PRO A 187 -6.47 -16.01 4.99
C PRO A 187 -5.02 -16.52 5.00
N HIS A 188 -4.71 -17.44 5.91
CA HIS A 188 -3.41 -18.09 5.93
C HIS A 188 -3.43 -19.33 5.03
N ILE A 189 -3.03 -19.15 3.77
CA ILE A 189 -2.93 -20.19 2.75
C ILE A 189 -1.63 -20.02 1.97
N ASP A 190 -1.25 -21.03 1.21
CA ASP A 190 -0.07 -20.97 0.34
C ASP A 190 -0.35 -20.02 -0.83
N TYR A 191 0.28 -18.84 -0.77
CA TYR A 191 0.18 -17.82 -1.80
C TYR A 191 1.37 -17.88 -2.76
N ASP A 192 1.08 -17.58 -4.03
CA ASP A 192 2.09 -17.44 -5.07
C ASP A 192 2.55 -15.98 -5.18
N TYR A 193 3.78 -15.71 -4.75
CA TYR A 193 4.42 -14.38 -4.79
C TYR A 193 5.30 -14.18 -6.03
N SER A 194 5.26 -15.07 -7.03
CA SER A 194 6.15 -15.02 -8.20
C SER A 194 6.11 -13.68 -8.95
N ILE A 195 4.98 -12.97 -8.95
CA ILE A 195 4.86 -11.63 -9.55
C ILE A 195 5.63 -10.58 -8.72
N VAL A 196 5.54 -10.66 -7.39
CA VAL A 196 6.28 -9.77 -6.48
C VAL A 196 7.78 -10.02 -6.64
N ASP A 197 8.18 -11.29 -6.66
CA ASP A 197 9.56 -11.72 -6.87
C ASP A 197 10.09 -11.18 -8.21
N TYR A 198 9.35 -11.40 -9.30
CA TYR A 198 9.71 -10.94 -10.65
C TYR A 198 10.10 -9.47 -10.70
N VAL A 199 9.29 -8.61 -10.08
CA VAL A 199 9.55 -7.17 -10.03
C VAL A 199 10.73 -6.88 -9.10
N SER A 200 10.72 -7.46 -7.89
CA SER A 200 11.74 -7.18 -6.90
C SER A 200 13.15 -7.56 -7.36
N GLU A 201 13.33 -8.69 -8.06
CA GLU A 201 14.62 -9.16 -8.56
C GLU A 201 15.25 -8.21 -9.57
N ARG A 202 14.43 -7.48 -10.33
CA ARG A 202 14.86 -6.53 -11.36
C ARG A 202 15.17 -5.14 -10.82
N LEU A 203 14.63 -4.77 -9.67
CA LEU A 203 14.92 -3.49 -9.01
C LEU A 203 16.21 -3.59 -8.19
N GLN A 204 17.14 -2.66 -8.37
CA GLN A 204 18.37 -2.60 -7.57
C GLN A 204 18.22 -1.66 -6.38
N HIS A 205 17.34 -0.67 -6.49
CA HIS A 205 17.12 0.37 -5.50
C HIS A 205 15.62 0.56 -5.21
N PRO A 206 15.19 0.90 -3.98
CA PRO A 206 13.79 1.19 -3.67
C PRO A 206 13.17 2.31 -4.51
N PHE A 207 13.98 3.21 -5.06
CA PHE A 207 13.51 4.34 -5.88
C PHE A 207 13.77 4.17 -7.38
N ASP A 208 14.13 2.95 -7.82
CA ASP A 208 14.11 2.60 -9.23
C ASP A 208 12.65 2.66 -9.72
N GLY A 209 12.43 3.37 -10.83
CA GLY A 209 11.09 3.56 -11.36
C GLY A 209 10.59 2.31 -12.06
N TRP A 210 9.34 1.94 -11.75
CA TRP A 210 8.63 0.86 -12.41
C TRP A 210 7.12 1.06 -12.28
N GLU A 211 6.36 0.48 -13.21
CA GLU A 211 4.91 0.58 -13.21
C GLU A 211 4.24 -0.66 -13.82
N PRO A 212 3.23 -1.25 -13.13
CA PRO A 212 2.45 -2.35 -13.65
C PRO A 212 1.26 -1.85 -14.48
N PHE A 213 1.01 -2.49 -15.61
CA PHE A 213 -0.15 -2.24 -16.47
C PHE A 213 -0.90 -3.54 -16.74
N LYS A 214 -2.21 -3.53 -16.49
CA LYS A 214 -3.07 -4.65 -16.86
C LYS A 214 -3.40 -4.54 -18.33
N SER A 215 -3.08 -5.59 -19.08
CA SER A 215 -3.41 -5.73 -20.48
C SER A 215 -4.06 -7.08 -20.73
N LYS A 216 -4.25 -7.41 -22.00
CA LYS A 216 -4.71 -8.72 -22.42
C LYS A 216 -3.82 -9.18 -23.57
N ILE A 217 -3.45 -10.46 -23.56
CA ILE A 217 -2.72 -11.08 -24.67
C ILE A 217 -3.58 -12.17 -25.31
N THR A 218 -3.38 -12.40 -26.59
CA THR A 218 -4.07 -13.46 -27.33
C THR A 218 -3.14 -14.64 -27.53
N LEU A 219 -3.50 -15.79 -26.99
CA LEU A 219 -2.77 -17.05 -27.13
C LEU A 219 -3.55 -18.05 -27.95
N ASN A 220 -2.86 -19.02 -28.54
CA ASN A 220 -3.51 -20.09 -29.29
C ASN A 220 -4.18 -21.07 -28.33
N ARG A 221 -5.35 -21.60 -28.70
CA ARG A 221 -6.07 -22.60 -27.91
C ARG A 221 -5.23 -23.83 -27.57
N SER A 222 -4.31 -24.21 -28.45
CA SER A 222 -3.39 -25.33 -28.28
C SER A 222 -2.52 -25.21 -27.03
N GLU A 223 -2.22 -23.99 -26.57
CA GLU A 223 -1.44 -23.77 -25.35
C GLU A 223 -2.17 -24.21 -24.08
N PHE A 224 -3.49 -24.37 -24.16
CA PHE A 224 -4.37 -24.76 -23.06
C PHE A 224 -4.89 -26.20 -23.18
N ASN A 225 -4.25 -27.03 -24.02
CA ASN A 225 -4.65 -28.44 -24.20
C ASN A 225 -4.46 -29.30 -22.93
N HIS A 226 -3.62 -28.84 -21.99
CA HIS A 226 -3.43 -29.47 -20.70
C HIS A 226 -4.58 -29.22 -19.72
N LEU A 227 -5.47 -28.25 -20.00
CA LEU A 227 -6.63 -27.94 -19.15
C LEU A 227 -7.83 -28.81 -19.51
N SER A 228 -8.49 -29.32 -18.47
CA SER A 228 -9.75 -30.05 -18.63
C SER A 228 -10.93 -29.12 -18.95
N GLU A 229 -11.98 -29.67 -19.56
CA GLU A 229 -13.25 -28.99 -19.82
C GLU A 229 -13.89 -28.36 -18.57
N GLY A 230 -13.71 -29.01 -17.41
CA GLY A 230 -14.23 -28.57 -16.11
C GLY A 230 -13.31 -27.60 -15.35
N ALA A 231 -12.16 -27.21 -15.93
CA ALA A 231 -11.32 -26.18 -15.32
C ALA A 231 -11.99 -24.80 -15.41
N ILE A 232 -11.58 -23.85 -14.57
CA ILE A 232 -11.97 -22.45 -14.74
C ILE A 232 -11.38 -21.93 -16.06
N CYS A 233 -12.18 -21.19 -16.84
CA CYS A 233 -11.75 -20.66 -18.13
C CYS A 233 -10.53 -19.73 -17.99
N PRO A 234 -9.46 -19.91 -18.80
CA PRO A 234 -8.27 -19.06 -18.75
C PRO A 234 -8.49 -17.57 -19.02
N CYS A 235 -9.57 -17.19 -19.70
CA CYS A 235 -9.87 -15.77 -19.94
C CYS A 235 -10.28 -15.01 -18.66
N GLN A 236 -10.71 -15.73 -17.62
CA GLN A 236 -11.11 -15.18 -16.31
C GLN A 236 -12.19 -14.09 -16.33
N GLU A 237 -12.98 -13.93 -17.41
CA GLU A 237 -13.97 -12.84 -17.49
C GLU A 237 -15.14 -13.02 -16.51
N GLU A 238 -15.60 -14.26 -16.28
CA GLU A 238 -16.82 -14.52 -15.48
C GLU A 238 -16.73 -15.71 -14.49
N MET A 239 -15.52 -16.18 -14.15
CA MET A 239 -15.32 -17.43 -13.36
C MET A 239 -16.14 -18.64 -13.86
N VAL A 240 -16.38 -18.70 -15.16
CA VAL A 240 -17.10 -19.78 -15.84
C VAL A 240 -16.17 -20.95 -16.15
N LEU A 241 -16.75 -22.15 -16.29
CA LEU A 241 -16.01 -23.34 -16.70
C LEU A 241 -15.50 -23.18 -18.14
N PHE A 242 -14.37 -23.82 -18.44
CA PHE A 242 -13.70 -23.66 -19.72
C PHE A 242 -14.58 -24.11 -20.88
N LYS A 243 -15.24 -25.28 -20.74
CA LYS A 243 -16.20 -25.84 -21.71
C LYS A 243 -17.33 -24.88 -22.09
N ASP A 244 -17.75 -24.05 -21.13
CA ASP A 244 -18.90 -23.16 -21.27
C ASP A 244 -18.48 -21.76 -21.79
N CYS A 245 -17.19 -21.54 -22.05
CA CYS A 245 -16.65 -20.21 -22.36
C CYS A 245 -15.73 -20.18 -23.59
N CYS A 246 -14.46 -20.59 -23.45
CA CYS A 246 -13.45 -20.44 -24.50
C CYS A 246 -13.00 -21.78 -25.10
N PHE A 247 -13.57 -22.91 -24.68
CA PHE A 247 -13.08 -24.24 -25.06
C PHE A 247 -13.04 -24.48 -26.58
N ASN A 248 -14.05 -23.99 -27.32
CA ASN A 248 -14.17 -24.13 -28.77
C ASN A 248 -13.61 -22.93 -29.56
N LYS A 249 -12.94 -21.98 -28.89
CA LYS A 249 -12.30 -20.84 -29.59
C LYS A 249 -10.91 -21.25 -30.05
N ASP A 250 -10.49 -20.82 -31.25
CA ASP A 250 -9.13 -21.07 -31.76
C ASP A 250 -8.08 -20.21 -31.06
N LYS A 251 -8.50 -19.04 -30.57
CA LYS A 251 -7.66 -18.08 -29.84
C LYS A 251 -8.37 -17.67 -28.56
N ILE A 252 -7.59 -17.54 -27.50
CA ILE A 252 -8.09 -17.15 -26.19
C ILE A 252 -7.36 -15.87 -25.77
N GLU A 253 -8.15 -14.85 -25.49
CA GLU A 253 -7.67 -13.64 -24.86
C GLU A 253 -7.60 -13.86 -23.34
N ILE A 254 -6.44 -13.64 -22.74
CA ILE A 254 -6.21 -13.84 -21.30
C ILE A 254 -5.71 -12.57 -20.62
N PRO A 255 -6.01 -12.36 -19.33
CA PRO A 255 -5.45 -11.27 -18.56
C PRO A 255 -3.92 -11.36 -18.52
N HIS A 256 -3.28 -10.23 -18.77
CA HIS A 256 -1.83 -10.07 -18.79
C HIS A 256 -1.41 -8.92 -17.89
N LEU A 257 -0.22 -9.02 -17.30
CA LEU A 257 0.36 -7.95 -16.51
C LEU A 257 1.72 -7.57 -17.13
N ASP A 258 1.75 -6.39 -17.73
CA ASP A 258 2.98 -5.78 -18.22
C ASP A 258 3.65 -5.00 -17.10
N ILE A 259 4.98 -5.10 -17.01
CA ILE A 259 5.77 -4.27 -16.10
C ILE A 259 6.75 -3.44 -16.92
N ILE A 260 6.66 -2.12 -16.79
CA ILE A 260 7.62 -1.18 -17.36
C ILE A 260 8.65 -0.83 -16.30
N PHE A 261 9.93 -0.86 -16.65
CA PHE A 261 11.04 -0.43 -15.78
C PHE A 261 11.77 0.75 -16.41
N GLU A 262 12.09 1.78 -15.63
CA GLU A 262 12.82 2.96 -16.13
C GLU A 262 14.30 2.69 -16.43
N LYS A 263 14.87 1.61 -15.88
CA LYS A 263 16.27 1.24 -16.03
C LYS A 263 16.39 -0.18 -16.58
N ASN A 264 17.43 -0.39 -17.38
CA ASN A 264 17.81 -1.72 -17.83
C ASN A 264 18.23 -2.58 -16.63
N PHE A 265 17.74 -3.81 -16.58
CA PHE A 265 18.15 -4.84 -15.64
C PHE A 265 19.22 -5.75 -16.26
N SER A 266 19.81 -6.65 -15.46
CA SER A 266 20.85 -7.58 -15.94
C SER A 266 20.37 -8.33 -17.19
N PRO A 267 21.23 -8.50 -18.22
CA PRO A 267 20.91 -9.31 -19.41
C PRO A 267 20.48 -10.74 -19.06
N GLU A 268 20.93 -11.26 -17.91
CA GLU A 268 20.55 -12.59 -17.39
C GLU A 268 19.09 -12.68 -16.95
N LEU A 269 18.39 -11.54 -16.83
CA LEU A 269 16.97 -11.44 -16.44
C LEU A 269 16.07 -11.01 -17.63
N GLU A 270 16.58 -11.01 -18.87
CA GLU A 270 15.85 -10.55 -20.06
C GLU A 270 14.57 -11.35 -20.32
N ASN A 271 13.45 -10.62 -20.44
CA ASN A 271 12.17 -10.93 -21.09
C ASN A 271 11.73 -12.40 -21.18
N GLU A 272 11.79 -13.14 -20.08
CA GLU A 272 11.06 -14.39 -20.00
C GLU A 272 9.56 -14.08 -19.88
N ILE A 273 8.77 -14.63 -20.81
CA ILE A 273 7.33 -14.74 -20.66
C ILE A 273 7.10 -15.71 -19.49
N ILE A 274 7.01 -15.20 -18.26
CA ILE A 274 6.74 -16.06 -17.11
C ILE A 274 5.24 -16.36 -17.09
N LYS A 275 4.90 -17.62 -17.39
CA LYS A 275 3.56 -18.15 -17.19
C LYS A 275 3.39 -18.54 -15.73
N ILE A 276 2.76 -17.68 -14.93
CA ILE A 276 2.46 -17.92 -13.52
C ILE A 276 0.99 -18.33 -13.41
N GLY A 277 0.75 -19.64 -13.30
CA GLY A 277 -0.60 -20.20 -13.32
C GLY A 277 -1.35 -19.88 -14.62
N SER A 278 -2.47 -19.16 -14.55
CA SER A 278 -3.25 -18.70 -15.71
C SER A 278 -2.90 -17.28 -16.17
N LYS A 279 -1.90 -16.63 -15.56
CA LYS A 279 -1.43 -15.31 -15.94
C LYS A 279 -0.11 -15.42 -16.67
N VAL A 280 0.06 -14.54 -17.64
CA VAL A 280 1.31 -14.38 -18.37
C VAL A 280 1.88 -13.01 -18.01
N LEU A 281 3.19 -12.94 -17.82
CA LEU A 281 3.93 -11.71 -17.56
C LEU A 281 4.87 -11.41 -18.73
N THR A 282 5.00 -10.13 -19.07
CA THR A 282 6.14 -9.61 -19.84
C THR A 282 6.69 -8.36 -19.19
N GLY A 283 8.01 -8.30 -19.06
CA GLY A 283 8.72 -7.05 -18.78
C GLY A 283 9.06 -6.37 -20.10
N THR A 284 8.90 -5.07 -20.17
CA THR A 284 9.42 -4.26 -21.27
C THR A 284 10.15 -3.06 -20.69
N ILE A 285 11.23 -2.65 -21.36
CA ILE A 285 11.94 -1.40 -21.10
C ILE A 285 11.21 -0.27 -21.82
#